data_AF-A0A397VAU8-F1
#
_entry.id   AF-A0A397VAU8-F1
#
_cell.length_a   1.000
_cell.length_b   1.000
_cell.length_c   1.000
_cell.angle_alpha   90.00
_cell.angle_beta   90.00
_cell.angle_gamma   90.00
#
_symmetry.space_group_name_H-M   'P 1'
#
loop_
_entity.id
_entity.type
_entity.pdbx_description
1 polymer ?
#
loop_
_entity_poly.entity_id
_entity_poly.type
_entity_poly.pdbx_seq_one_letter_code
_entity_poly.pdbx_strand_id
1 'polypeptide(L)'
;MAEDTPSDEEQICVQEFLSGQNRRQIQSVEPSSAKLKKLCQTEAKKKLFLKIDLQKVEIFTNDGCTHNYMNGSRKDSMSFLVKYQRNELSLCLFGHKHEVVIPWPELKGFKRDSSGVLKFKVDYGFLRLYYFHKDGFPYKLPPVTMDNDPTDGVLSNAIGFCLYPKPWEHPNTLMVVEVGINRLCFADMKKENELLTVNKKEQDGSNISDDNISIQCIYAAQIFNLTLPTNGTFSNFLTLVNQQLGFSPEWIEYYNWKSNEKISITDEEDWKIAKNSYIKVRKGLGSETSEILKIFLTQ
;
A
#
# COMPACT_ATOMS: atom_id res chain seq x y z
N MET A 1 69.01 23.23 13.59
CA MET A 1 67.55 23.47 13.53
C MET A 1 66.93 22.12 13.30
N ALA A 2 66.24 21.63 14.32
CA ALA A 2 65.59 20.33 14.37
C ALA A 2 64.14 20.51 13.92
N GLU A 3 63.63 19.61 13.10
CA GLU A 3 62.20 19.37 12.99
C GLU A 3 61.94 17.87 12.93
N ASP A 4 60.94 17.49 13.71
CA ASP A 4 60.65 16.18 14.28
C ASP A 4 59.93 15.24 13.31
N THR A 5 60.35 13.97 13.34
CA THR A 5 59.57 12.82 12.87
C THR A 5 58.72 12.26 14.02
N PRO A 6 57.41 12.01 13.84
CA PRO A 6 56.60 11.34 14.84
C PRO A 6 56.80 9.81 14.80
N SER A 7 56.90 9.24 16.00
CA SER A 7 57.19 7.85 16.31
C SER A 7 55.98 6.93 16.17
N ASP A 8 56.26 5.72 15.69
CA ASP A 8 55.43 4.52 15.79
C ASP A 8 55.19 4.14 17.26
N GLU A 9 53.97 4.30 17.77
CA GLU A 9 53.45 3.60 18.96
C GLU A 9 51.98 4.01 19.21
N GLU A 10 51.05 3.45 18.43
CA GLU A 10 49.62 3.31 18.82
C GLU A 10 48.87 2.44 17.78
N GLN A 11 49.30 1.19 17.66
CA GLN A 11 48.49 0.09 17.15
C GLN A 11 48.59 -1.05 18.15
N ILE A 12 47.46 -1.72 18.44
CA ILE A 12 47.25 -2.87 19.35
C ILE A 12 46.51 -2.50 20.66
N CYS A 13 45.17 -2.43 20.56
CA CYS A 13 44.15 -2.89 21.52
C CYS A 13 42.83 -2.32 20.99
N VAL A 14 41.96 -3.04 20.28
CA VAL A 14 40.94 -3.93 20.85
C VAL A 14 40.59 -5.00 19.79
N GLN A 15 41.27 -6.14 19.85
CA GLN A 15 40.68 -7.42 19.45
C GLN A 15 40.28 -8.14 20.75
N GLU A 16 39.19 -8.90 20.70
CA GLU A 16 38.55 -9.63 21.81
C GLU A 16 37.49 -8.85 22.60
N PHE A 17 36.32 -8.67 22.00
CA PHE A 17 35.04 -8.92 22.67
C PHE A 17 33.97 -9.12 21.59
N LEU A 18 33.09 -10.10 21.79
CA LEU A 18 32.03 -10.60 20.87
C LEU A 18 32.41 -11.79 19.97
N SER A 19 33.09 -12.78 20.53
CA SER A 19 32.89 -14.17 20.12
C SER A 19 31.62 -14.72 20.78
N GLY A 20 30.55 -14.85 20.00
CA GLY A 20 29.38 -15.62 20.43
C GLY A 20 28.06 -15.02 19.98
N GLN A 21 27.60 -15.37 18.77
CA GLN A 21 26.21 -15.67 18.50
C GLN A 21 26.03 -16.38 17.16
N ASN A 22 25.15 -17.37 17.18
CA ASN A 22 24.84 -18.34 16.15
C ASN A 22 24.64 -17.75 14.73
N ARG A 23 25.55 -18.07 13.81
CA ARG A 23 25.25 -18.05 12.37
C ARG A 23 24.27 -19.20 12.05
N ARG A 24 22.97 -18.93 12.09
CA ARG A 24 22.03 -19.67 11.25
C ARG A 24 22.25 -19.17 9.81
N GLN A 25 22.85 -20.02 8.98
CA GLN A 25 22.84 -19.84 7.53
C GLN A 25 21.38 -19.75 7.07
N ILE A 26 20.93 -18.55 6.74
CA ILE A 26 19.76 -18.39 5.87
C ILE A 26 20.29 -18.68 4.48
N GLN A 27 20.08 -19.90 3.99
CA GLN A 27 20.23 -20.20 2.58
C GLN A 27 19.26 -19.29 1.82
N SER A 28 19.81 -18.35 1.05
CA SER A 28 19.07 -17.63 0.03
C SER A 28 18.62 -18.63 -1.02
N VAL A 29 17.37 -19.09 -0.91
CA VAL A 29 16.73 -19.88 -1.97
C VAL A 29 16.42 -18.91 -3.10
N GLU A 30 17.35 -18.78 -4.05
CA GLU A 30 17.05 -18.10 -5.31
C GLU A 30 15.90 -18.85 -6.01
N PRO A 31 14.75 -18.21 -6.27
CA PRO A 31 13.70 -18.86 -7.02
C PRO A 31 14.19 -19.09 -8.46
N SER A 32 14.18 -20.36 -8.90
CA SER A 32 14.61 -20.74 -10.25
C SER A 32 13.97 -19.85 -11.33
N SER A 33 14.74 -19.49 -12.37
CA SER A 33 14.29 -18.59 -13.44
C SER A 33 12.99 -19.05 -14.13
N ALA A 34 12.63 -20.33 -14.04
CA ALA A 34 11.36 -20.87 -14.52
C ALA A 34 10.15 -20.33 -13.74
N LYS A 35 10.28 -20.11 -12.42
CA LYS A 35 9.21 -19.59 -11.56
C LYS A 35 8.95 -18.10 -11.82
N LEU A 36 10.01 -17.32 -12.03
CA LEU A 36 9.95 -15.91 -12.43
C LEU A 36 9.36 -15.74 -13.84
N LYS A 37 9.77 -16.59 -14.80
CA LYS A 37 9.19 -16.61 -16.17
C LYS A 37 7.69 -16.89 -16.17
N LYS A 38 7.23 -17.79 -15.28
CA LYS A 38 5.81 -18.12 -15.14
C LYS A 38 5.00 -16.99 -14.51
N LEU A 39 5.56 -16.24 -13.56
CA LEU A 39 4.89 -15.09 -12.93
C LEU A 39 4.64 -13.98 -13.95
N CYS A 40 5.66 -13.59 -14.72
CA CYS A 40 5.56 -12.46 -15.63
C CYS A 40 4.63 -12.70 -16.83
N GLN A 41 4.63 -13.91 -17.41
CA GLN A 41 3.66 -14.26 -18.48
C GLN A 41 2.21 -14.32 -17.97
N THR A 42 2.02 -14.54 -16.68
CA THR A 42 0.69 -14.56 -16.05
C THR A 42 0.17 -13.14 -15.79
N GLU A 43 1.03 -12.20 -15.42
CA GLU A 43 0.66 -10.79 -15.15
C GLU A 43 0.09 -10.08 -16.39
N ALA A 44 0.72 -10.25 -17.56
CA ALA A 44 0.23 -9.66 -18.81
C ALA A 44 -1.14 -10.21 -19.23
N LYS A 45 -1.43 -11.48 -18.91
CA LYS A 45 -2.73 -12.12 -19.20
C LYS A 45 -3.79 -11.86 -18.13
N LYS A 46 -3.40 -11.58 -16.88
CA LYS A 46 -4.34 -11.36 -15.76
C LYS A 46 -4.61 -9.88 -15.43
N LYS A 47 -3.96 -8.91 -16.11
CA LYS A 47 -4.15 -7.46 -15.90
C LYS A 47 -4.14 -7.09 -14.40
N LEU A 48 -3.16 -7.58 -13.64
CA LEU A 48 -3.07 -7.34 -12.19
C LEU A 48 -2.55 -5.93 -11.83
N PHE A 49 -2.70 -4.99 -12.76
CA PHE A 49 -2.23 -3.62 -12.61
C PHE A 49 -3.19 -2.65 -13.29
N LEU A 50 -3.27 -1.44 -12.74
CA LEU A 50 -3.91 -0.30 -13.37
C LEU A 50 -2.84 0.48 -14.13
N LYS A 51 -3.07 0.75 -15.42
CA LYS A 51 -2.15 1.49 -16.29
C LYS A 51 -2.71 2.86 -16.61
N ILE A 52 -1.87 3.88 -16.49
CA ILE A 52 -2.14 5.26 -16.89
C ILE A 52 -1.09 5.68 -17.92
N ASP A 53 -1.50 6.09 -19.11
CA ASP A 53 -0.59 6.66 -20.10
C ASP A 53 -0.18 8.07 -19.69
N LEU A 54 1.12 8.36 -19.80
CA LEU A 54 1.70 9.65 -19.42
C LEU A 54 2.10 10.46 -20.66
N GLN A 55 1.83 11.77 -20.58
CA GLN A 55 2.36 12.77 -21.50
C GLN A 55 3.73 13.27 -21.06
N LYS A 56 3.91 13.47 -19.75
CA LYS A 56 5.11 14.06 -19.16
C LYS A 56 5.38 13.45 -17.79
N VAL A 57 6.66 13.34 -17.45
CA VAL A 57 7.14 13.07 -16.10
C VAL A 57 8.11 14.17 -15.72
N GLU A 58 7.92 14.75 -14.54
CA GLU A 58 8.92 15.59 -13.89
C GLU A 58 9.47 14.85 -12.67
N ILE A 59 10.79 14.89 -12.52
CA ILE A 59 11.49 14.34 -11.36
C ILE A 59 12.19 15.50 -10.66
N PHE A 60 11.87 15.70 -9.38
CA PHE A 60 12.52 16.68 -8.51
C PHE A 60 13.63 16.00 -7.74
N THR A 61 14.81 16.60 -7.75
CA THR A 61 16.01 16.05 -7.12
C THR A 61 16.41 16.86 -5.88
N ASN A 62 17.16 16.25 -4.98
CA ASN A 62 17.54 16.84 -3.69
C ASN A 62 18.45 18.07 -3.82
N ASP A 63 19.15 18.20 -4.95
CA ASP A 63 19.94 19.38 -5.31
C ASP A 63 19.10 20.56 -5.84
N GLY A 64 17.77 20.42 -5.88
CA GLY A 64 16.84 21.44 -6.35
C GLY A 64 16.61 21.43 -7.86
N CYS A 65 17.21 20.50 -8.61
CA CYS A 65 16.98 20.39 -10.05
C CYS A 65 15.62 19.75 -10.38
N THR A 66 15.12 20.01 -11.58
CA THR A 66 13.90 19.38 -12.13
C THR A 66 14.21 18.79 -13.50
N HIS A 67 14.08 17.48 -13.61
CA HIS A 67 14.32 16.74 -14.85
C HIS A 67 12.99 16.42 -15.54
N ASN A 68 12.89 16.73 -16.82
CA ASN A 68 11.66 16.63 -17.59
C ASN A 68 11.78 15.54 -18.65
N TYR A 69 10.86 14.58 -18.64
CA TYR A 69 10.72 13.55 -19.66
C TYR A 69 9.39 13.75 -20.38
N MET A 70 9.44 13.92 -21.70
CA MET A 70 8.28 14.27 -22.52
C MET A 70 8.01 13.18 -23.55
N ASN A 71 6.73 12.85 -23.73
CA ASN A 71 6.29 11.91 -24.76
C ASN A 71 6.20 12.62 -26.12
N GLY A 72 7.36 12.85 -26.75
CA GLY A 72 7.46 13.51 -28.06
C GLY A 72 7.19 12.59 -29.24
N SER A 73 7.40 11.28 -29.06
CA SER A 73 7.22 10.27 -30.11
C SER A 73 6.78 8.91 -29.56
N ARG A 74 6.46 7.97 -30.44
CA ARG A 74 6.19 6.57 -30.03
C ARG A 74 7.36 5.94 -29.26
N LYS A 75 8.61 6.32 -29.58
CA LYS A 75 9.80 5.83 -28.87
C LYS A 75 9.93 6.41 -27.45
N ASP A 76 9.18 7.46 -27.15
CA ASP A 76 9.17 8.16 -25.87
C ASP A 76 7.87 7.90 -25.09
N SER A 77 7.17 6.81 -25.44
CA SER A 77 5.95 6.45 -24.74
C SER A 77 6.25 6.08 -23.29
N MET A 78 5.45 6.65 -22.39
CA MET A 78 5.58 6.46 -20.95
C MET A 78 4.24 6.05 -20.35
N SER A 79 4.28 5.23 -19.32
CA SER A 79 3.10 4.91 -18.51
C SER A 79 3.46 4.73 -17.04
N PHE A 80 2.45 4.93 -16.21
CA PHE A 80 2.48 4.66 -14.79
C PHE A 80 1.61 3.43 -14.51
N LEU A 81 2.19 2.43 -13.86
CA LEU A 81 1.51 1.21 -13.47
C LEU A 81 1.36 1.17 -11.95
N VAL A 82 0.16 0.84 -11.49
CA VAL A 82 -0.13 0.60 -10.07
C VAL A 82 -0.39 -0.89 -9.90
N LYS A 83 0.50 -1.58 -9.18
CA LYS A 83 0.44 -3.03 -8.97
C LYS A 83 0.01 -3.32 -7.53
N TYR A 84 -1.30 -3.24 -7.28
CA TYR A 84 -1.87 -3.35 -5.93
C TYR A 84 -1.47 -4.63 -5.21
N GLN A 85 -1.52 -5.78 -5.86
CA GLN A 85 -1.18 -7.07 -5.23
C GLN A 85 0.31 -7.22 -4.86
N ARG A 86 1.16 -6.35 -5.40
CA ARG A 86 2.60 -6.39 -5.17
C ARG A 86 3.08 -5.23 -4.30
N ASN A 87 2.18 -4.33 -3.91
CA ASN A 87 2.50 -3.11 -3.19
C ASN A 87 3.62 -2.30 -3.88
N GLU A 88 3.50 -2.16 -5.20
CA GLU A 88 4.50 -1.52 -6.06
C GLU A 88 3.87 -0.47 -6.99
N LEU A 89 4.60 0.61 -7.23
CA LEU A 89 4.41 1.50 -8.36
C LEU A 89 5.45 1.17 -9.44
N SER A 90 5.12 1.41 -10.70
CA SER A 90 6.09 1.27 -11.79
C SER A 90 6.00 2.41 -12.79
N LEU A 91 7.15 3.02 -13.08
CA LEU A 91 7.27 4.05 -14.10
C LEU A 91 7.95 3.43 -15.33
N CYS A 92 7.19 3.30 -16.41
CA CYS A 92 7.66 2.74 -17.66
C CYS A 92 8.07 3.88 -18.59
N LEU A 93 9.34 3.94 -18.96
CA LEU A 93 10.00 4.99 -19.72
C LEU A 93 10.48 4.49 -21.10
N PHE A 94 10.76 5.44 -21.98
CA PHE A 94 11.43 5.23 -23.29
C PHE A 94 10.80 4.12 -24.14
N GLY A 95 9.51 4.29 -24.44
CA GLY A 95 8.76 3.32 -25.26
C GLY A 95 8.34 2.10 -24.44
N HIS A 96 8.17 2.29 -23.14
CA HIS A 96 7.87 1.24 -22.16
C HIS A 96 8.94 0.16 -22.01
N LYS A 97 10.17 0.43 -22.47
CA LYS A 97 11.25 -0.56 -22.41
C LYS A 97 11.97 -0.56 -21.08
N HIS A 98 12.03 0.57 -20.40
CA HIS A 98 12.69 0.69 -19.11
C HIS A 98 11.63 0.88 -18.04
N GLU A 99 11.53 -0.06 -17.12
CA GLU A 99 10.60 0.00 -16.00
C GLU A 99 11.36 0.25 -14.70
N VAL A 100 10.96 1.30 -14.00
CA VAL A 100 11.46 1.66 -12.67
C VAL A 100 10.39 1.26 -11.68
N VAL A 101 10.68 0.32 -10.79
CA VAL A 101 9.74 -0.16 -9.77
C VAL A 101 10.05 0.50 -8.44
N ILE A 102 9.04 1.10 -7.81
CA ILE A 102 9.11 1.81 -6.54
C ILE A 102 8.17 1.09 -5.56
N PRO A 103 8.68 0.41 -4.53
CA PRO A 103 7.85 -0.20 -3.49
C PRO A 103 7.05 0.87 -2.73
N TRP A 104 5.84 0.52 -2.28
CA TRP A 104 4.98 1.44 -1.52
C TRP A 104 5.60 2.00 -0.23
N PRO A 105 6.39 1.25 0.56
CA PRO A 105 7.02 1.79 1.78
C PRO A 105 7.93 3.00 1.54
N GLU A 106 8.42 3.18 0.31
CA GLU A 106 9.27 4.31 -0.07
C GLU A 106 8.48 5.61 -0.29
N LEU A 107 7.15 5.53 -0.40
CA LEU A 107 6.30 6.68 -0.65
C LEU A 107 6.08 7.46 0.65
N LYS A 108 6.17 8.79 0.58
CA LYS A 108 5.87 9.72 1.69
C LYS A 108 4.57 10.50 1.53
N GLY A 109 3.95 10.36 0.38
CA GLY A 109 2.66 10.95 0.10
C GLY A 109 2.32 10.81 -1.36
N PHE A 110 1.02 10.70 -1.65
CA PHE A 110 0.48 10.60 -2.99
C PHE A 110 -0.78 11.47 -3.09
N LYS A 111 -0.82 12.37 -4.07
CA LYS A 111 -1.95 13.27 -4.28
C LYS A 111 -2.19 13.51 -5.75
N ARG A 112 -3.44 13.76 -6.11
CA ARG A 112 -3.84 14.29 -7.40
C ARG A 112 -4.25 15.74 -7.23
N ASP A 113 -3.88 16.61 -8.15
CA ASP A 113 -4.40 17.97 -8.15
C ASP A 113 -5.67 18.12 -9.01
N SER A 114 -6.25 19.32 -8.99
CA SER A 114 -7.47 19.64 -9.74
C SER A 114 -7.30 19.51 -11.26
N SER A 115 -6.07 19.55 -11.77
CA SER A 115 -5.77 19.34 -13.20
C SER A 115 -5.55 17.88 -13.57
N GLY A 116 -5.58 16.96 -12.59
CA GLY A 116 -5.37 15.53 -12.80
C GLY A 116 -3.91 15.09 -12.75
N VAL A 117 -2.97 15.98 -12.45
CA VAL A 117 -1.56 15.62 -12.29
C VAL A 117 -1.40 14.82 -11.00
N LEU A 118 -0.75 13.65 -11.11
CA LEU A 118 -0.45 12.78 -9.99
C LEU A 118 0.91 13.16 -9.42
N LYS A 119 1.00 13.36 -8.11
CA LYS A 119 2.20 13.85 -7.43
C LYS A 119 2.52 12.94 -6.26
N PHE A 120 3.75 12.47 -6.17
CA PHE A 120 4.19 11.72 -5.01
C PHE A 120 5.61 12.07 -4.60
N LYS A 121 5.90 11.84 -3.31
CA LYS A 121 7.20 12.09 -2.70
C LYS A 121 7.82 10.77 -2.23
N VAL A 122 9.14 10.73 -2.22
CA VAL A 122 9.94 9.61 -1.73
C VAL A 122 11.10 10.14 -0.89
N ASP A 123 11.71 9.28 -0.08
CA ASP A 123 12.95 9.64 0.61
C ASP A 123 14.12 9.74 -0.38
N TYR A 124 15.10 10.56 -0.06
CA TYR A 124 16.37 10.56 -0.77
C TYR A 124 17.01 9.17 -0.69
N GLY A 125 17.46 8.65 -1.83
CA GLY A 125 18.06 7.31 -1.88
C GLY A 125 17.06 6.16 -1.77
N PHE A 126 15.77 6.42 -1.96
CA PHE A 126 14.70 5.41 -1.88
C PHE A 126 14.99 4.12 -2.66
N LEU A 127 14.49 3.00 -2.14
CA LEU A 127 14.62 1.69 -2.78
C LEU A 127 13.89 1.66 -4.13
N ARG A 128 14.56 1.11 -5.14
CA ARG A 128 14.00 0.93 -6.47
C ARG A 128 14.66 -0.23 -7.21
N LEU A 129 13.91 -0.82 -8.13
CA LEU A 129 14.41 -1.88 -9.01
C LEU A 129 14.24 -1.44 -10.47
N TYR A 130 15.15 -1.91 -11.33
CA TYR A 130 15.13 -1.59 -12.75
C TYR A 130 14.92 -2.85 -13.58
N TYR A 131 14.05 -2.75 -14.58
CA TYR A 131 13.76 -3.82 -15.51
C TYR A 131 13.81 -3.33 -16.96
N PHE A 132 14.29 -4.20 -17.84
CA PHE A 132 14.26 -4.01 -19.28
C PHE A 132 13.24 -4.96 -19.95
N HIS A 133 12.35 -4.38 -20.75
CA HIS A 133 11.37 -5.06 -21.57
C HIS A 133 11.75 -4.96 -23.04
N LYS A 134 12.27 -6.06 -23.60
CA LYS A 134 12.83 -6.09 -24.97
C LYS A 134 11.82 -5.67 -26.04
N ASP A 135 10.57 -6.06 -25.87
CA ASP A 135 9.45 -5.88 -26.79
C ASP A 135 8.60 -4.63 -26.51
N GLY A 136 8.80 -3.97 -25.37
CA GLY A 136 7.94 -2.87 -24.91
C GLY A 136 6.50 -3.32 -24.64
N PHE A 137 5.60 -2.37 -24.43
CA PHE A 137 4.21 -2.67 -24.07
C PHE A 137 3.34 -2.99 -25.30
N PRO A 138 2.44 -4.00 -25.26
CA PRO A 138 2.21 -4.93 -24.16
C PRO A 138 3.32 -5.98 -24.05
N TYR A 139 3.75 -6.26 -22.81
CA TYR A 139 4.84 -7.19 -22.52
C TYR A 139 4.45 -8.63 -22.89
N LYS A 140 5.16 -9.22 -23.84
CA LYS A 140 5.04 -10.62 -24.28
C LYS A 140 6.16 -11.48 -23.71
N LEU A 141 7.33 -10.87 -23.46
CA LEU A 141 8.48 -11.53 -22.86
C LEU A 141 8.65 -11.11 -21.39
N PRO A 142 9.18 -11.99 -20.52
CA PRO A 142 9.59 -11.60 -19.18
C PRO A 142 10.66 -10.49 -19.22
N PRO A 143 10.64 -9.53 -18.28
CA PRO A 143 11.68 -8.52 -18.18
C PRO A 143 13.01 -9.14 -17.76
N VAL A 144 14.07 -8.40 -18.07
CA VAL A 144 15.42 -8.65 -17.58
C VAL A 144 15.72 -7.61 -16.50
N THR A 145 16.17 -8.04 -15.32
CA THR A 145 16.62 -7.12 -14.28
C THR A 145 17.83 -6.32 -14.77
N MET A 146 17.90 -5.06 -14.40
CA MET A 146 19.03 -4.17 -14.68
C MET A 146 19.61 -3.64 -13.37
N ASP A 147 20.93 -3.46 -13.37
CA ASP A 147 21.63 -2.80 -12.26
C ASP A 147 21.75 -1.28 -12.46
N ASN A 148 21.62 -0.84 -13.72
CA ASN A 148 21.82 0.56 -14.10
C ASN A 148 20.51 1.34 -14.13
N ASP A 149 20.56 2.56 -13.59
CA ASP A 149 19.49 3.55 -13.65
C ASP A 149 19.25 3.99 -15.11
N PRO A 150 18.04 3.78 -15.68
CA PRO A 150 17.74 4.17 -17.06
C PRO A 150 17.66 5.69 -17.25
N THR A 151 17.71 6.48 -16.18
CA THR A 151 17.67 7.94 -16.19
C THR A 151 19.05 8.58 -15.99
N ASP A 152 20.12 7.83 -16.23
CA ASP A 152 21.51 8.27 -16.08
C ASP A 152 21.81 8.86 -14.69
N GLY A 153 21.23 8.26 -13.65
CA GLY A 153 21.47 8.59 -12.25
C GLY A 153 20.48 9.61 -11.65
N VAL A 154 19.57 10.19 -12.44
CA VAL A 154 18.57 11.17 -11.94
C VAL A 154 17.73 10.59 -10.80
N LEU A 155 17.30 9.32 -10.90
CA LEU A 155 16.50 8.69 -9.84
C LEU A 155 17.28 8.50 -8.54
N SER A 156 18.60 8.46 -8.60
CA SER A 156 19.44 8.36 -7.39
C SER A 156 19.40 9.59 -6.52
N ASN A 157 19.08 10.75 -7.10
CA ASN A 157 18.91 11.99 -6.38
C ASN A 157 17.44 12.41 -6.21
N ALA A 158 16.48 11.59 -6.67
CA ALA A 158 15.08 11.99 -6.71
C ALA A 158 14.42 11.97 -5.33
N ILE A 159 13.57 12.98 -5.09
CA ILE A 159 12.79 13.18 -3.85
C ILE A 159 11.29 13.35 -4.13
N GLY A 160 10.91 13.48 -5.40
CA GLY A 160 9.51 13.60 -5.78
C GLY A 160 9.28 13.56 -7.28
N PHE A 161 8.02 13.33 -7.64
CA PHE A 161 7.58 13.12 -9.00
C PHE A 161 6.29 13.88 -9.26
N CYS A 162 6.17 14.48 -10.44
CA CYS A 162 4.90 14.87 -11.04
C CYS A 162 4.68 14.06 -12.31
N LEU A 163 3.58 13.31 -12.36
CA LEU A 163 3.16 12.54 -13.51
C LEU A 163 1.98 13.26 -14.15
N TYR A 164 2.09 13.54 -15.44
CA TYR A 164 1.05 14.22 -16.23
C TYR A 164 0.37 13.17 -17.10
N PRO A 165 -0.83 12.69 -16.72
CA PRO A 165 -1.59 11.74 -17.52
C PRO A 165 -1.95 12.33 -18.88
N LYS A 166 -2.14 11.49 -19.88
CA LYS A 166 -2.62 11.94 -21.18
C LYS A 166 -4.08 12.39 -21.11
N PRO A 167 -4.54 13.30 -21.99
CA PRO A 167 -5.90 13.85 -21.92
C PRO A 167 -7.04 12.82 -22.07
N TRP A 168 -6.74 11.63 -22.57
CA TRP A 168 -7.72 10.54 -22.71
C TRP A 168 -7.85 9.65 -21.46
N GLU A 169 -7.00 9.86 -20.46
CA GLU A 169 -7.12 9.15 -19.18
C GLU A 169 -8.37 9.62 -18.45
N HIS A 170 -9.24 8.67 -18.11
CA HIS A 170 -10.53 9.01 -17.53
C HIS A 170 -10.35 9.53 -16.08
N PRO A 171 -11.01 10.64 -15.67
CA PRO A 171 -10.85 11.21 -14.32
C PRO A 171 -11.11 10.20 -13.19
N ASN A 172 -12.13 9.34 -13.34
CA ASN A 172 -12.43 8.30 -12.35
C ASN A 172 -11.27 7.31 -12.18
N THR A 173 -10.52 7.00 -13.25
CA THR A 173 -9.33 6.13 -13.16
C THR A 173 -8.27 6.77 -12.27
N LEU A 174 -8.01 8.06 -12.47
CA LEU A 174 -7.03 8.81 -11.67
C LEU A 174 -7.48 8.94 -10.21
N MET A 175 -8.78 9.14 -9.97
CA MET A 175 -9.37 9.16 -8.63
C MET A 175 -9.22 7.80 -7.92
N VAL A 176 -9.53 6.69 -8.61
CA VAL A 176 -9.37 5.34 -8.06
C VAL A 176 -7.92 5.06 -7.69
N VAL A 177 -6.96 5.52 -8.51
CA VAL A 177 -5.53 5.41 -8.21
C VAL A 177 -5.15 6.18 -6.95
N GLU A 178 -5.56 7.45 -6.85
CA GLU A 178 -5.30 8.28 -5.69
C GLU A 178 -5.88 7.68 -4.41
N VAL A 179 -7.15 7.29 -4.43
CA VAL A 179 -7.84 6.70 -3.27
C VAL A 179 -7.23 5.35 -2.91
N GLY A 180 -6.94 4.50 -3.90
CA GLY A 180 -6.37 3.17 -3.71
C GLY A 180 -4.98 3.23 -3.07
N ILE A 181 -4.08 4.06 -3.61
CA ILE A 181 -2.75 4.27 -3.03
C ILE A 181 -2.87 4.87 -1.63
N ASN A 182 -3.72 5.88 -1.43
CA ASN A 182 -3.85 6.49 -0.10
C ASN A 182 -4.40 5.54 0.96
N ARG A 183 -5.37 4.69 0.58
CA ARG A 183 -5.91 3.68 1.48
C ARG A 183 -4.91 2.57 1.78
N LEU A 184 -4.12 2.14 0.81
CA LEU A 184 -3.28 0.95 0.99
C LEU A 184 -1.86 1.28 1.47
N CYS A 185 -1.32 2.45 1.12
CA CYS A 185 0.03 2.87 1.52
C CYS A 185 0.04 3.70 2.80
N PHE A 186 -1.01 4.48 3.07
CA PHE A 186 -1.00 5.52 4.11
C PHE A 186 -2.14 5.39 5.14
N ALA A 187 -2.93 4.31 5.13
CA ALA A 187 -4.02 4.13 6.09
C ALA A 187 -3.55 4.14 7.55
N ASP A 188 -2.36 3.61 7.84
CA ASP A 188 -1.86 3.57 9.21
C ASP A 188 -1.25 4.91 9.66
N MET A 189 -0.76 5.75 8.74
CA MET A 189 -0.22 7.08 9.08
C MET A 189 -1.30 8.08 9.55
N LYS A 190 -2.58 7.87 9.19
CA LYS A 190 -3.67 8.71 9.69
C LYS A 190 -4.12 8.36 11.11
N LYS A 191 -3.92 7.11 11.55
CA LYS A 191 -4.30 6.66 12.91
C LYS A 191 -3.42 7.29 14.00
N GLU A 192 -2.17 7.61 13.69
CA GLU A 192 -1.21 8.13 14.67
C GLU A 192 -1.48 9.60 15.06
N ASN A 193 -2.01 10.42 14.15
CA ASN A 193 -2.41 11.81 14.44
C ASN A 193 -3.76 11.92 15.16
N GLU A 194 -4.66 10.94 15.00
CA GLU A 194 -5.94 10.92 15.74
C GLU A 194 -5.76 10.46 17.20
N LEU A 195 -4.83 9.54 17.47
CA LEU A 195 -4.48 9.09 18.83
C LEU A 195 -3.93 10.22 19.73
N LEU A 196 -3.27 11.23 19.16
CA LEU A 196 -2.77 12.38 19.92
C LEU A 196 -3.84 13.43 20.25
N THR A 197 -4.99 13.38 19.58
CA THR A 197 -6.06 14.38 19.74
C THR A 197 -7.18 13.90 20.67
N VAL A 198 -7.35 12.57 20.83
CA VAL A 198 -8.40 11.96 21.67
C VAL A 198 -8.06 11.98 23.16
N ASN A 199 -6.78 12.00 23.55
CA ASN A 199 -6.37 11.96 24.97
C ASN A 199 -6.60 13.28 25.76
N LYS A 200 -7.27 14.28 25.19
CA LYS A 200 -7.55 15.57 25.89
C LYS A 200 -9.02 15.88 26.11
N LYS A 201 -9.96 15.05 25.66
CA LYS A 201 -11.38 15.29 25.90
C LYS A 201 -12.09 13.97 26.15
N GLU A 202 -12.09 13.50 27.39
CA GLU A 202 -13.17 12.69 27.97
C GLU A 202 -12.87 12.44 29.46
N GLN A 203 -13.00 13.51 30.24
CA GLN A 203 -13.54 13.42 31.59
C GLN A 203 -14.72 14.39 31.63
N ASP A 204 -15.89 13.92 31.19
CA ASP A 204 -17.11 14.32 31.86
C ASP A 204 -18.20 13.26 31.65
N GLY A 205 -18.81 12.87 32.76
CA GLY A 205 -19.69 11.72 32.84
C GLY A 205 -21.04 11.94 32.15
N SER A 206 -21.54 10.92 31.47
CA SER A 206 -22.98 10.68 31.44
C SER A 206 -23.27 9.19 31.28
N ASN A 207 -24.19 8.71 32.11
CA ASN A 207 -24.71 7.35 32.11
C ASN A 207 -25.38 7.02 30.77
N ILE A 208 -24.86 6.03 30.03
CA ILE A 208 -25.57 5.46 28.88
C ILE A 208 -25.54 3.94 29.01
N SER A 209 -26.73 3.36 28.95
CA SER A 209 -27.05 1.93 28.99
C SER A 209 -26.13 1.06 28.12
N ASP A 210 -25.75 -0.08 28.67
CA ASP A 210 -24.80 -1.07 28.16
C ASP A 210 -25.37 -1.89 26.97
N ASP A 211 -25.71 -1.21 25.87
CA ASP A 211 -26.22 -1.85 24.65
C ASP A 211 -25.04 -2.26 23.76
N ASN A 212 -24.67 -3.54 23.83
CA ASN A 212 -23.65 -4.16 22.99
C ASN A 212 -24.29 -4.96 21.84
N ILE A 213 -23.60 -5.02 20.69
CA ILE A 213 -23.92 -5.80 19.50
C ILE A 213 -23.05 -7.05 19.50
N SER A 214 -23.67 -8.21 19.33
CA SER A 214 -22.98 -9.48 19.07
C SER A 214 -22.73 -9.64 17.58
N ILE A 215 -21.46 -9.82 17.22
CA ILE A 215 -20.99 -9.93 15.84
C ILE A 215 -20.35 -11.31 15.68
N GLN A 216 -20.73 -12.05 14.66
CA GLN A 216 -20.08 -13.31 14.27
C GLN A 216 -19.26 -13.05 13.01
N CYS A 217 -17.95 -13.12 13.17
CA CYS A 217 -17.01 -13.00 12.08
C CYS A 217 -16.69 -14.39 11.51
N ILE A 218 -16.76 -14.50 10.19
CA ILE A 218 -16.55 -15.72 9.44
C ILE A 218 -15.36 -15.48 8.51
N TYR A 219 -14.27 -16.21 8.72
CA TYR A 219 -13.06 -16.13 7.91
C TYR A 219 -12.62 -17.54 7.52
N ALA A 220 -12.54 -17.82 6.22
CA ALA A 220 -12.32 -19.16 5.69
C ALA A 220 -13.30 -20.19 6.31
N ALA A 221 -12.78 -21.19 7.02
CA ALA A 221 -13.58 -22.20 7.74
C ALA A 221 -13.73 -21.90 9.25
N GLN A 222 -13.25 -20.74 9.72
CA GLN A 222 -13.27 -20.35 11.12
C GLN A 222 -14.37 -19.34 11.42
N ILE A 223 -14.97 -19.48 12.60
CA ILE A 223 -16.01 -18.59 13.10
C ILE A 223 -15.58 -18.10 14.48
N PHE A 224 -15.62 -16.81 14.69
CA PHE A 224 -15.36 -16.21 16.00
C PHE A 224 -16.38 -15.11 16.29
N ASN A 225 -16.61 -14.86 17.57
CA ASN A 225 -17.60 -13.88 18.02
C ASN A 225 -16.89 -12.67 18.63
N LEU A 226 -17.35 -11.48 18.26
CA LEU A 226 -16.94 -10.21 18.83
C LEU A 226 -18.15 -9.54 19.47
N THR A 227 -17.88 -8.75 20.50
CA THR A 227 -18.88 -7.90 21.14
C THR A 227 -18.41 -6.46 21.00
N LEU A 228 -19.29 -5.60 20.46
CA LEU A 228 -18.98 -4.19 20.23
C LEU A 228 -20.10 -3.31 20.81
N PRO A 229 -19.80 -2.20 21.48
CA PRO A 229 -20.81 -1.21 21.83
C PRO A 229 -21.62 -0.77 20.60
N THR A 230 -22.92 -0.48 20.78
CA THR A 230 -23.80 -0.10 19.66
C THR A 230 -23.35 1.20 18.98
N ASN A 231 -22.76 2.11 19.75
CA ASN A 231 -22.09 3.33 19.29
C ASN A 231 -20.67 3.07 18.74
N GLY A 232 -20.16 1.84 18.79
CA GLY A 232 -18.83 1.48 18.30
C GLY A 232 -18.66 1.73 16.80
N THR A 233 -17.54 2.34 16.45
CA THR A 233 -17.21 2.71 15.06
C THR A 233 -16.75 1.50 14.24
N PHE A 234 -16.68 1.66 12.93
CA PHE A 234 -16.09 0.67 12.04
C PHE A 234 -14.61 0.45 12.36
N SER A 235 -13.89 1.52 12.71
CA SER A 235 -12.49 1.45 13.13
C SER A 235 -12.31 0.59 14.39
N ASN A 236 -13.21 0.72 15.38
CA ASN A 236 -13.18 -0.10 16.58
C ASN A 236 -13.37 -1.58 16.24
N PHE A 237 -14.31 -1.89 15.33
CA PHE A 237 -14.52 -3.25 14.84
C PHE A 237 -13.25 -3.82 14.17
N LEU A 238 -12.63 -3.08 13.24
CA LEU A 238 -11.39 -3.50 12.56
C LEU A 238 -10.25 -3.75 13.55
N THR A 239 -10.13 -2.90 14.56
CA THR A 239 -9.12 -3.05 15.61
C THR A 239 -9.30 -4.36 16.36
N LEU A 240 -10.53 -4.69 16.76
CA LEU A 240 -10.84 -5.96 17.43
C LEU A 240 -10.57 -7.18 16.53
N VAL A 241 -10.92 -7.10 15.24
CA VAL A 241 -10.61 -8.17 14.28
C VAL A 241 -9.10 -8.37 14.16
N ASN A 242 -8.33 -7.29 14.04
CA ASN A 242 -6.87 -7.37 13.92
C ASN A 242 -6.21 -7.89 15.21
N GLN A 243 -6.71 -7.50 16.38
CA GLN A 243 -6.24 -8.06 17.65
C GLN A 243 -6.53 -9.56 17.76
N GLN A 244 -7.69 -10.01 17.26
CA GLN A 244 -8.12 -11.41 17.36
C GLN A 244 -7.46 -12.32 16.32
N LEU A 245 -7.26 -11.83 15.09
CA LEU A 245 -6.76 -12.63 13.96
C LEU A 245 -5.30 -12.33 13.56
N GLY A 246 -4.71 -11.24 14.06
CA GLY A 246 -3.37 -10.80 13.69
C GLY A 246 -3.28 -10.19 12.28
N PHE A 247 -4.41 -9.88 11.63
CA PHE A 247 -4.44 -9.18 10.35
C PHE A 247 -5.66 -8.26 10.22
N SER A 248 -5.54 -7.24 9.37
CA SER A 248 -6.67 -6.40 8.94
C SER A 248 -7.29 -6.99 7.66
N PRO A 249 -8.59 -7.31 7.63
CA PRO A 249 -9.25 -7.87 6.46
C PRO A 249 -9.26 -6.88 5.28
N GLU A 250 -9.01 -7.38 4.05
CA GLU A 250 -9.06 -6.60 2.80
C GLU A 250 -10.50 -6.35 2.35
N TRP A 251 -11.38 -7.34 2.54
CA TRP A 251 -12.78 -7.30 2.15
C TRP A 251 -13.67 -7.74 3.30
N ILE A 252 -14.71 -6.94 3.57
CA ILE A 252 -15.64 -7.14 4.68
C ILE A 252 -17.04 -7.04 4.11
N GLU A 253 -17.86 -8.04 4.38
CA GLU A 253 -19.26 -8.05 3.97
C GLU A 253 -20.14 -8.42 5.15
N TYR A 254 -21.30 -7.80 5.29
CA TYR A 254 -22.32 -8.31 6.21
C TYR A 254 -23.42 -9.04 5.44
N TYR A 255 -24.06 -9.99 6.13
CA TYR A 255 -25.25 -10.64 5.61
C TYR A 255 -26.49 -9.77 5.83
N ASN A 256 -27.12 -9.33 4.74
CA ASN A 256 -28.43 -8.67 4.81
C ASN A 256 -29.53 -9.72 4.65
N TRP A 257 -30.20 -10.03 5.75
CA TRP A 257 -31.29 -11.01 5.79
C TRP A 257 -32.53 -10.58 4.99
N LYS A 258 -32.76 -9.28 4.78
CA LYS A 258 -33.91 -8.79 4.01
C LYS A 258 -33.76 -9.05 2.52
N SER A 259 -32.57 -8.76 1.99
CA SER A 259 -32.26 -9.02 0.58
C SER A 259 -31.71 -10.43 0.34
N ASN A 260 -31.35 -11.16 1.40
CA ASN A 260 -30.68 -12.46 1.32
C ASN A 260 -29.34 -12.40 0.56
N GLU A 261 -28.60 -11.31 0.73
CA GLU A 261 -27.36 -11.00 0.01
C GLU A 261 -26.24 -10.62 0.98
N LYS A 262 -24.99 -10.71 0.48
CA LYS A 262 -23.82 -10.14 1.15
C LYS A 262 -23.58 -8.74 0.61
N ILE A 263 -23.38 -7.78 1.51
CA ILE A 263 -23.17 -6.38 1.16
C ILE A 263 -21.84 -5.94 1.75
N SER A 264 -20.99 -5.35 0.91
CA SER A 264 -19.68 -4.85 1.30
C SER A 264 -19.78 -3.69 2.29
N ILE A 265 -18.88 -3.68 3.27
CA ILE A 265 -18.69 -2.57 4.20
C ILE A 265 -17.37 -1.89 3.84
N THR A 266 -17.45 -0.68 3.33
CA THR A 266 -16.27 0.07 2.88
C THR A 266 -15.97 1.29 3.73
N ASP A 267 -16.97 1.81 4.46
CA ASP A 267 -16.85 2.99 5.30
C ASP A 267 -17.78 2.94 6.54
N GLU A 268 -17.79 4.04 7.29
CA GLU A 268 -18.60 4.19 8.51
C GLU A 268 -20.10 4.28 8.23
N GLU A 269 -20.52 4.75 7.05
CA GLU A 269 -21.94 4.80 6.68
C GLU A 269 -22.47 3.41 6.35
N ASP A 270 -21.71 2.61 5.59
CA ASP A 270 -22.00 1.19 5.38
C ASP A 270 -22.08 0.43 6.71
N TRP A 271 -21.17 0.74 7.64
CA TRP A 271 -21.16 0.16 8.99
C TRP A 271 -22.42 0.52 9.79
N LYS A 272 -22.84 1.79 9.76
CA LYS A 272 -24.12 2.21 10.37
C LYS A 272 -25.30 1.48 9.75
N ILE A 273 -25.32 1.30 8.43
CA ILE A 273 -26.37 0.55 7.74
C ILE A 273 -26.37 -0.91 8.20
N ALA A 274 -25.21 -1.56 8.28
CA ALA A 274 -25.07 -2.93 8.78
C ALA A 274 -25.61 -3.07 10.21
N LYS A 275 -25.19 -2.19 11.13
CA LYS A 275 -25.71 -2.17 12.53
C LYS A 275 -27.21 -1.89 12.59
N ASN A 276 -27.72 -0.95 11.78
CA ASN A 276 -29.14 -0.63 11.74
C ASN A 276 -29.96 -1.79 11.18
N SER A 277 -29.42 -2.55 10.23
CA SER A 277 -30.05 -3.76 9.69
C SER A 277 -30.23 -4.82 10.79
N TYR A 278 -29.29 -4.90 11.73
CA TYR A 278 -29.35 -5.72 12.94
C TYR A 278 -30.35 -5.18 13.97
N ILE A 279 -30.26 -3.90 14.34
CA ILE A 279 -31.13 -3.29 15.38
C ILE A 279 -32.62 -3.34 14.98
N LYS A 280 -32.93 -3.15 13.69
CA LYS A 280 -34.31 -3.23 13.18
C LYS A 280 -34.89 -4.65 13.25
N VAL A 281 -34.07 -5.69 13.15
CA VAL A 281 -34.50 -7.08 13.39
C VAL A 281 -34.87 -7.26 14.85
N ARG A 282 -33.97 -6.85 15.74
CA ARG A 282 -34.11 -6.96 17.20
C ARG A 282 -35.38 -6.29 17.73
N LYS A 283 -35.83 -5.21 17.10
CA LYS A 283 -37.07 -4.51 17.46
C LYS A 283 -38.34 -5.01 16.74
N GLY A 284 -38.20 -5.81 15.69
CA GLY A 284 -39.29 -6.18 14.79
C GLY A 284 -39.78 -7.63 14.90
N LEU A 285 -39.02 -8.53 15.50
CA LEU A 285 -39.38 -9.95 15.64
C LEU A 285 -39.42 -10.35 17.11
N GLY A 286 -40.63 -10.54 17.64
CA GLY A 286 -40.82 -11.37 18.81
C GLY A 286 -40.52 -12.82 18.43
N SER A 287 -39.55 -13.43 19.11
CA SER A 287 -39.13 -14.86 19.07
C SER A 287 -37.89 -15.23 18.23
N GLU A 288 -36.85 -15.62 18.97
CA GLU A 288 -36.07 -16.87 18.85
C GLU A 288 -35.31 -17.21 17.56
N THR A 289 -34.74 -16.24 16.86
CA THR A 289 -33.54 -16.52 16.05
C THR A 289 -32.36 -15.74 16.59
N SER A 290 -31.32 -16.43 17.04
CA SER A 290 -30.12 -15.84 17.64
C SER A 290 -29.61 -14.66 16.83
N GLU A 291 -29.82 -13.47 17.40
CA GLU A 291 -29.60 -12.15 16.84
C GLU A 291 -28.10 -11.88 16.79
N ILE A 292 -27.46 -12.24 15.68
CA ILE A 292 -26.02 -12.01 15.51
C ILE A 292 -25.77 -11.39 14.16
N LEU A 293 -25.06 -10.26 14.14
CA LEU A 293 -24.60 -9.64 12.89
C LEU A 293 -23.50 -10.53 12.30
N LYS A 294 -23.81 -11.22 11.20
CA LYS A 294 -22.84 -12.06 10.49
C LYS A 294 -22.00 -11.22 9.55
N ILE A 295 -20.69 -11.27 9.74
CA ILE A 295 -19.70 -10.58 8.94
C ILE A 295 -18.75 -11.60 8.32
N PHE A 296 -18.56 -11.53 7.02
CA PHE A 296 -17.61 -12.31 6.27
C PHE A 296 -16.35 -11.48 6.04
N LEU A 297 -15.20 -12.09 6.33
CA LEU A 297 -13.89 -11.48 6.21
C LEU A 297 -13.11 -12.21 5.11
N THR A 298 -12.40 -11.43 4.30
CA THR A 298 -11.43 -11.96 3.33
C THR A 298 -10.12 -11.22 3.50
N GLN A 299 -9.03 -11.97 3.37
CA GLN A 299 -7.67 -11.45 3.35
C GLN A 299 -7.18 -11.41 1.91
#